data_AF-A0A951S5L8-F1
#
_entry.id   AF-A0A951S5L8-F1
#
_cell.length_a   1.000
_cell.length_b   1.000
_cell.length_c   1.000
_cell.angle_alpha   90.00
_cell.angle_beta   90.00
_cell.angle_gamma   90.00
#
_symmetry.space_group_name_H-M   'P 1'
#
loop_
_entity.id
_entity.type
_entity.pdbx_description
1 polymer ?
#
loop_
_entity_poly.entity_id
_entity_poly.type
_entity_poly.pdbx_seq_one_letter_code
_entity_poly.pdbx_strand_id
1 'polypeptide(L)'
;MKKTKHITLGLLALLVIGGASIILTSFKTDSKTSNMSPSYPSFGIDLPGEYDLHGIDVSRHQKEIDWEAVSKMKHKDVSVQFAFIKASEGRTVVDDYFKKNWKECKQAGIMRGAYHFYRPHLTADEQVKLFISMVPKLEKGDLAPVLDIEMYGSIHRGTLKKNLKRWLVLVEKHYGVTPIIYTNYGFYKHMLTGNEFKKYPLWIAHYKTPDLNEKLTTWDFWQHSDRGRVSGIRGSVDFNVFKGDFDDLKDLCKK
;
A
#
# COMPACT_ATOMS: atom_id res chain seq x y z
N MET A 1 -52.57 33.83 -56.59
CA MET A 1 -52.09 35.18 -56.20
C MET A 1 -50.58 35.10 -56.00
N LYS A 2 -49.80 35.72 -56.91
CA LYS A 2 -48.82 36.81 -56.67
C LYS A 2 -47.82 36.51 -55.53
N LYS A 3 -46.50 36.60 -55.67
CA LYS A 3 -45.61 37.16 -56.70
C LYS A 3 -44.17 36.73 -56.34
N THR A 4 -43.38 36.49 -57.37
CA THR A 4 -41.92 36.43 -57.41
C THR A 4 -41.26 37.69 -56.82
N LYS A 5 -40.07 37.55 -56.21
CA LYS A 5 -39.01 38.58 -56.26
C LYS A 5 -37.64 37.91 -56.39
N HIS A 6 -36.97 38.23 -57.50
CA HIS A 6 -35.55 38.03 -57.76
C HIS A 6 -34.74 39.15 -57.11
N ILE A 7 -33.51 38.86 -56.64
CA ILE A 7 -32.38 39.80 -56.60
C ILE A 7 -31.08 39.03 -56.95
N THR A 8 -30.45 39.49 -58.03
CA THR A 8 -29.09 39.26 -58.59
C THR A 8 -28.03 39.88 -57.65
N LEU A 9 -26.73 39.51 -57.56
CA LEU A 9 -25.64 39.39 -58.54
C LEU A 9 -24.34 39.09 -57.73
N GLY A 10 -23.32 38.41 -58.28
CA GLY A 10 -21.95 38.57 -57.74
C GLY A 10 -20.92 37.43 -57.95
N LEU A 11 -20.26 37.46 -59.11
CA LEU A 11 -18.87 37.07 -59.43
C LEU A 11 -18.22 35.73 -58.98
N LEU A 12 -17.87 34.95 -60.02
CA LEU A 12 -16.63 34.22 -60.30
C LEU A 12 -15.52 34.14 -59.22
N ALA A 13 -15.09 32.91 -58.91
CA ALA A 13 -13.73 32.45 -59.21
C ALA A 13 -13.66 30.91 -59.24
N LEU A 14 -13.27 30.38 -60.41
CA LEU A 14 -12.85 29.00 -60.62
C LEU A 14 -11.44 28.79 -60.06
N LEU A 15 -11.21 27.72 -59.31
CA LEU A 15 -9.97 26.95 -59.38
C LEU A 15 -10.18 25.51 -58.89
N VAL A 16 -10.04 24.62 -59.87
CA VAL A 16 -9.88 23.15 -59.84
C VAL A 16 -8.79 22.79 -58.80
N ILE A 17 -8.81 21.70 -58.01
CA ILE A 17 -8.62 20.28 -58.34
C ILE A 17 -8.80 19.44 -57.05
N GLY A 18 -9.56 18.33 -57.14
CA GLY A 18 -9.24 17.05 -56.49
C GLY A 18 -9.48 16.91 -54.98
N GLY A 19 -10.62 16.32 -54.61
CA GLY A 19 -10.85 15.77 -53.27
C GLY A 19 -11.46 14.37 -53.37
N ALA A 20 -10.62 13.36 -53.16
CA ALA A 20 -10.98 11.94 -53.20
C ALA A 20 -12.10 11.59 -52.20
N SER A 21 -13.00 10.71 -52.61
CA SER A 21 -14.02 10.11 -51.75
C SER A 21 -13.38 9.42 -50.55
N ILE A 22 -13.64 9.95 -49.34
CA ILE A 22 -13.29 9.29 -48.08
C ILE A 22 -14.31 8.18 -47.85
N ILE A 23 -13.93 6.95 -48.17
CA ILE A 23 -14.60 5.76 -47.65
C ILE A 23 -14.22 5.68 -46.17
N LEU A 24 -15.16 6.04 -45.29
CA LEU A 24 -15.05 5.79 -43.85
C LEU A 24 -15.26 4.28 -43.62
N THR A 25 -14.17 3.52 -43.71
CA THR A 25 -14.12 2.19 -43.10
C THR A 25 -14.08 2.40 -41.58
N SER A 26 -15.16 1.96 -40.92
CA SER A 26 -15.21 1.91 -39.45
C SER A 26 -14.19 0.87 -38.97
N PHE A 27 -13.01 1.35 -38.56
CA PHE A 27 -12.08 0.56 -37.76
C PHE A 27 -12.71 0.37 -36.39
N LYS A 28 -13.33 -0.81 -36.19
CA LYS A 28 -13.53 -1.37 -34.86
C LYS A 28 -12.15 -1.55 -34.25
N THR A 29 -11.74 -0.64 -33.39
CA THR A 29 -10.59 -0.87 -32.51
C THR A 29 -11.00 -1.97 -31.53
N ASP A 30 -10.59 -3.20 -31.82
CA ASP A 30 -10.60 -4.28 -30.83
C ASP A 30 -9.74 -3.82 -29.65
N SER A 31 -10.38 -3.40 -28.56
CA SER A 31 -9.75 -3.03 -27.29
C SER A 31 -9.27 -4.29 -26.54
N LYS A 32 -8.58 -5.18 -27.23
CA LYS A 32 -7.75 -6.22 -26.62
C LYS A 32 -6.31 -5.71 -26.56
N THR A 33 -6.08 -4.63 -25.81
CA THR A 33 -4.81 -4.55 -25.09
C THR A 33 -4.85 -5.70 -24.10
N SER A 34 -4.13 -6.78 -24.38
CA SER A 34 -3.88 -7.83 -23.41
C SER A 34 -3.48 -7.17 -22.09
N ASN A 35 -4.31 -7.32 -21.05
CA ASN A 35 -4.03 -6.90 -19.68
C ASN A 35 -2.88 -7.77 -19.11
N MET A 36 -1.70 -7.73 -19.73
CA MET A 36 -0.53 -8.39 -19.18
C MET A 36 -0.10 -7.61 -17.94
N SER A 37 0.08 -8.35 -16.85
CA SER A 37 0.67 -7.84 -15.62
C SER A 37 2.05 -7.24 -15.91
N PRO A 38 2.41 -6.11 -15.27
CA PRO A 38 3.74 -5.54 -15.48
C PRO A 38 4.81 -6.52 -15.01
N SER A 39 5.92 -6.57 -15.74
CA SER A 39 7.11 -7.34 -15.38
C SER A 39 8.31 -6.41 -15.36
N TYR A 40 9.16 -6.53 -14.33
CA TYR A 40 10.36 -5.71 -14.17
C TYR A 40 11.61 -6.58 -14.02
N PRO A 41 12.76 -6.16 -14.59
CA PRO A 41 14.02 -6.92 -14.48
C PRO A 41 14.69 -6.82 -13.10
N SER A 42 14.29 -5.83 -12.28
CA SER A 42 14.78 -5.61 -10.92
C SER A 42 13.76 -4.80 -10.11
N PHE A 43 14.02 -4.64 -8.80
CA PHE A 43 13.18 -3.83 -7.91
C PHE A 43 13.27 -2.32 -8.14
N GLY A 44 14.19 -1.83 -8.98
CA GLY A 44 14.32 -0.40 -9.30
C GLY A 44 14.78 0.51 -8.15
N ILE A 45 15.27 -0.08 -7.06
CA ILE A 45 15.76 0.60 -5.86
C ILE A 45 17.02 -0.10 -5.33
N ASP A 46 17.80 0.61 -4.54
CA ASP A 46 18.87 0.01 -3.76
C ASP A 46 18.29 -0.81 -2.61
N LEU A 47 18.74 -2.05 -2.50
CA LEU A 47 18.31 -2.98 -1.45
C LEU A 47 19.34 -2.97 -0.32
N PRO A 48 18.90 -2.87 0.95
CA PRO A 48 19.77 -3.09 2.10
C PRO A 48 20.23 -4.55 2.12
N GLY A 49 21.44 -4.82 1.59
CA GLY A 49 21.92 -6.18 1.30
C GLY A 49 22.30 -7.04 2.49
N GLU A 50 22.12 -6.54 3.72
CA GLU A 50 22.41 -7.27 4.96
C GLU A 50 21.18 -8.00 5.54
N TYR A 51 19.99 -7.83 4.94
CA TYR A 51 18.75 -8.47 5.38
C TYR A 51 18.26 -9.46 4.34
N ASP A 52 17.92 -10.67 4.78
CA ASP A 52 17.44 -11.74 3.89
C ASP A 52 15.93 -11.66 3.63
N LEU A 53 15.19 -11.07 4.56
CA LEU A 53 13.73 -11.02 4.53
C LEU A 53 13.23 -9.68 4.02
N HIS A 54 12.68 -9.71 2.81
CA HIS A 54 12.10 -8.55 2.14
C HIS A 54 10.60 -8.68 1.98
N GLY A 55 9.91 -7.54 2.00
CA GLY A 55 8.49 -7.48 1.83
C GLY A 55 8.02 -6.14 1.27
N ILE A 56 6.72 -6.04 1.08
CA ILE A 56 6.07 -4.83 0.58
C ILE A 56 4.94 -4.41 1.51
N ASP A 57 4.47 -3.19 1.36
CA ASP A 57 3.17 -2.81 1.88
C ASP A 57 2.34 -2.09 0.83
N VAL A 58 1.04 -2.36 0.86
CA VAL A 58 0.12 -1.98 -0.20
C VAL A 58 -1.22 -1.51 0.34
N SER A 59 -1.89 -0.71 -0.48
CA SER A 59 -3.25 -0.23 -0.25
C SER A 59 -3.98 -0.12 -1.60
N ARG A 60 -5.16 0.50 -1.61
CA ARG A 60 -5.87 0.88 -2.83
C ARG A 60 -5.03 1.67 -3.83
N HIS A 61 -3.94 2.31 -3.40
CA HIS A 61 -3.07 3.08 -4.29
C HIS A 61 -2.38 2.20 -5.35
N GLN A 62 -2.10 0.94 -5.02
CA GLN A 62 -1.54 -0.03 -5.96
C GLN A 62 -2.59 -0.66 -6.89
N LYS A 63 -3.89 -0.42 -6.63
CA LYS A 63 -5.02 -0.91 -7.43
C LYS A 63 -4.99 -2.44 -7.57
N GLU A 64 -5.19 -2.94 -8.79
CA GLU A 64 -5.11 -4.36 -9.12
C GLU A 64 -3.68 -4.88 -9.04
N ILE A 65 -3.46 -5.86 -8.17
CA ILE A 65 -2.17 -6.55 -7.98
C ILE A 65 -2.30 -7.98 -8.47
N ASP A 66 -1.37 -8.41 -9.32
CA ASP A 66 -1.17 -9.81 -9.66
C ASP A 66 -0.21 -10.45 -8.65
N TRP A 67 -0.78 -11.05 -7.60
CA TRP A 67 -0.01 -11.65 -6.50
C TRP A 67 0.80 -12.89 -6.93
N GLU A 68 0.41 -13.58 -8.00
CA GLU A 68 1.19 -14.68 -8.56
C GLU A 68 2.47 -14.17 -9.25
N ALA A 69 2.38 -13.05 -9.95
CA ALA A 69 3.56 -12.37 -10.49
C ALA A 69 4.47 -11.80 -9.37
N VAL A 70 3.87 -11.28 -8.28
CA VAL A 70 4.62 -10.81 -7.10
C VAL A 70 5.42 -11.96 -6.48
N SER A 71 4.79 -13.12 -6.22
CA SER A 71 5.47 -14.24 -5.53
C SER A 71 6.57 -14.90 -6.37
N LYS A 72 6.48 -14.80 -7.70
CA LYS A 72 7.51 -15.29 -8.62
C LYS A 72 8.63 -14.27 -8.86
N MET A 73 8.46 -13.02 -8.44
CA MET A 73 9.49 -12.01 -8.67
C MET A 73 10.72 -12.31 -7.83
N LYS A 74 11.85 -12.44 -8.53
CA LYS A 74 13.17 -12.60 -7.93
C LYS A 74 14.16 -11.68 -8.64
N HIS A 75 14.98 -10.99 -7.87
CA HIS A 75 16.13 -10.26 -8.39
C HIS A 75 17.32 -10.49 -7.47
N LYS A 76 18.42 -11.05 -8.01
CA LYS A 76 19.50 -11.67 -7.20
C LYS A 76 18.87 -12.74 -6.29
N ASP A 77 19.22 -12.79 -5.01
CA ASP A 77 18.62 -13.70 -4.04
C ASP A 77 17.41 -13.12 -3.28
N VAL A 78 16.93 -11.94 -3.69
CA VAL A 78 15.80 -11.27 -3.05
C VAL A 78 14.48 -11.61 -3.75
N SER A 79 13.48 -11.94 -2.93
CA SER A 79 12.07 -12.15 -3.31
C SER A 79 11.14 -11.50 -2.28
N VAL A 80 9.88 -11.29 -2.63
CA VAL A 80 8.87 -10.75 -1.71
C VAL A 80 8.33 -11.89 -0.84
N GLN A 81 8.65 -11.86 0.45
CA GLN A 81 8.35 -12.95 1.40
C GLN A 81 7.21 -12.59 2.36
N PHE A 82 7.01 -11.30 2.62
CA PHE A 82 5.86 -10.81 3.40
C PHE A 82 5.22 -9.58 2.75
N ALA A 83 3.96 -9.32 3.11
CA ALA A 83 3.25 -8.11 2.71
C ALA A 83 2.33 -7.59 3.84
N PHE A 84 2.36 -6.28 4.10
CA PHE A 84 1.36 -5.60 4.90
C PHE A 84 0.31 -4.94 4.01
N ILE A 85 -0.97 -5.17 4.30
CA ILE A 85 -2.09 -4.76 3.43
C ILE A 85 -3.00 -3.83 4.24
N LYS A 86 -3.28 -2.63 3.72
CA LYS A 86 -4.18 -1.67 4.38
C LYS A 86 -5.56 -2.28 4.51
N ALA A 87 -6.07 -2.40 5.73
CA ALA A 87 -7.43 -2.86 5.97
C ALA A 87 -8.41 -1.70 6.11
N SER A 88 -8.01 -0.69 6.89
CA SER A 88 -8.92 0.38 7.30
C SER A 88 -8.17 1.62 7.77
N GLU A 89 -8.94 2.69 7.95
CA GLU A 89 -8.48 3.98 8.40
C GLU A 89 -9.57 4.69 9.21
N GLY A 90 -9.20 5.21 10.39
CA GLY A 90 -10.13 5.90 11.27
C GLY A 90 -11.36 5.05 11.62
N ARG A 91 -12.56 5.65 11.62
CA ARG A 91 -13.79 4.96 12.05
C ARG A 91 -14.69 4.46 10.92
N THR A 92 -14.50 4.92 9.68
CA THR A 92 -15.38 4.58 8.55
C THR A 92 -14.68 4.18 7.26
N VAL A 93 -13.38 4.43 7.10
CA VAL A 93 -12.72 4.25 5.80
C VAL A 93 -12.17 2.83 5.72
N VAL A 94 -12.71 2.03 4.80
CA VAL A 94 -12.20 0.68 4.48
C VAL A 94 -11.42 0.73 3.18
N ASP A 95 -10.36 -0.07 3.05
CA ASP A 95 -9.64 -0.19 1.78
C ASP A 95 -10.38 -1.11 0.81
N ASP A 96 -10.77 -0.57 -0.34
CA ASP A 96 -11.64 -1.27 -1.30
C ASP A 96 -10.96 -2.50 -1.92
N TYR A 97 -9.62 -2.56 -1.90
CA TYR A 97 -8.83 -3.69 -2.39
C TYR A 97 -8.45 -4.68 -1.30
N PHE A 98 -8.68 -4.37 0.00
CA PHE A 98 -8.22 -5.19 1.12
C PHE A 98 -8.64 -6.65 1.00
N LYS A 99 -9.94 -6.93 0.81
CA LYS A 99 -10.44 -8.32 0.82
C LYS A 99 -9.82 -9.15 -0.30
N LYS A 100 -9.61 -8.55 -1.48
CA LYS A 100 -8.98 -9.19 -2.62
C LYS A 100 -7.51 -9.45 -2.34
N ASN A 101 -6.76 -8.40 -1.98
CA ASN A 101 -5.33 -8.48 -1.67
C ASN A 101 -5.06 -9.45 -0.52
N TRP A 102 -5.86 -9.41 0.54
CA TRP A 102 -5.75 -10.31 1.69
C TRP A 102 -5.85 -11.78 1.28
N LYS A 103 -6.85 -12.11 0.45
CA LYS A 103 -7.06 -13.47 -0.05
C LYS A 103 -5.95 -13.92 -1.01
N GLU A 104 -5.64 -13.10 -2.01
CA GLU A 104 -4.74 -13.48 -3.11
C GLU A 104 -3.28 -13.52 -2.68
N CYS A 105 -2.84 -12.62 -1.79
CA CYS A 105 -1.51 -12.65 -1.18
C CYS A 105 -1.25 -14.00 -0.48
N LYS A 106 -2.22 -14.47 0.31
CA LYS A 106 -2.13 -15.80 0.95
C LYS A 106 -2.08 -16.93 -0.07
N GLN A 107 -2.91 -16.87 -1.11
CA GLN A 107 -2.94 -17.91 -2.16
C GLN A 107 -1.61 -17.98 -2.92
N ALA A 108 -0.91 -16.86 -3.05
CA ALA A 108 0.42 -16.77 -3.65
C ALA A 108 1.55 -17.24 -2.72
N GLY A 109 1.24 -17.64 -1.49
CA GLY A 109 2.22 -18.14 -0.51
C GLY A 109 3.04 -17.07 0.20
N ILE A 110 2.62 -15.80 0.11
CA ILE A 110 3.29 -14.68 0.79
C ILE A 110 2.68 -14.49 2.17
N MET A 111 3.53 -14.30 3.18
CA MET A 111 3.08 -14.04 4.54
C MET A 111 2.39 -12.68 4.62
N ARG A 112 1.15 -12.63 5.13
CA ARG A 112 0.34 -11.40 5.10
C ARG A 112 0.09 -10.83 6.49
N GLY A 113 0.14 -9.51 6.61
CA GLY A 113 -0.29 -8.74 7.78
C GLY A 113 -1.24 -7.63 7.38
N ALA A 114 -2.11 -7.20 8.29
CA ALA A 114 -3.09 -6.14 8.03
C ALA A 114 -2.77 -4.90 8.86
N TYR A 115 -2.86 -3.71 8.27
CA TYR A 115 -2.63 -2.46 8.99
C TYR A 115 -3.85 -1.54 9.05
N HIS A 116 -3.90 -0.75 10.11
CA HIS A 116 -4.90 0.29 10.34
C HIS A 116 -4.24 1.66 10.39
N PHE A 117 -4.63 2.56 9.47
CA PHE A 117 -4.16 3.95 9.52
C PHE A 117 -4.92 4.74 10.58
N TYR A 118 -4.22 5.17 11.62
CA TYR A 118 -4.79 5.81 12.79
C TYR A 118 -5.10 7.29 12.56
N ARG A 119 -6.28 7.74 13.03
CA ARG A 119 -6.73 9.13 13.00
C ARG A 119 -6.80 9.69 14.43
N PRO A 120 -5.89 10.61 14.84
CA PRO A 120 -5.77 11.09 16.22
C PRO A 120 -7.00 11.75 16.85
N HIS A 121 -7.90 12.30 16.04
CA HIS A 121 -9.11 12.98 16.53
C HIS A 121 -10.24 12.00 16.92
N LEU A 122 -10.04 10.69 16.70
CA LEU A 122 -11.01 9.65 17.01
C LEU A 122 -10.60 8.86 18.25
N THR A 123 -11.57 8.15 18.84
CA THR A 123 -11.27 7.25 19.94
C THR A 123 -10.58 5.98 19.44
N ALA A 124 -9.85 5.31 20.34
CA ALA A 124 -9.24 4.01 20.02
C ALA A 124 -10.33 2.97 19.70
N ASP A 125 -11.42 2.93 20.47
CA ASP A 125 -12.49 1.94 20.34
C ASP A 125 -13.21 2.01 18.99
N GLU A 126 -13.53 3.21 18.50
CA GLU A 126 -14.13 3.38 17.16
C GLU A 126 -13.23 2.78 16.07
N GLN A 127 -11.92 3.01 16.18
CA GLN A 127 -10.92 2.57 15.22
C GLN A 127 -10.67 1.06 15.27
N VAL A 128 -10.58 0.50 16.49
CA VAL A 128 -10.49 -0.95 16.72
C VAL A 128 -11.73 -1.67 16.18
N LYS A 129 -12.93 -1.12 16.40
CA LYS A 129 -14.18 -1.68 15.88
C LYS A 129 -14.15 -1.78 14.36
N LEU A 130 -13.70 -0.73 13.66
CA LEU A 130 -13.57 -0.79 12.20
C LEU A 130 -12.52 -1.82 11.77
N PHE A 131 -11.34 -1.81 12.38
CA PHE A 131 -10.28 -2.73 12.01
C PHE A 131 -10.70 -4.21 12.17
N ILE A 132 -11.31 -4.56 13.29
CA ILE A 132 -11.85 -5.91 13.54
C ILE A 132 -12.98 -6.26 12.55
N SER A 133 -13.79 -5.30 12.12
CA SER A 133 -14.83 -5.58 11.12
C SER A 133 -14.25 -5.98 9.75
N MET A 134 -13.04 -5.49 9.42
CA MET A 134 -12.33 -5.84 8.20
C MET A 134 -11.51 -7.12 8.36
N VAL A 135 -10.96 -7.35 9.56
CA VAL A 135 -10.15 -8.54 9.89
C VAL A 135 -10.79 -9.26 11.10
N PRO A 136 -11.92 -9.98 10.94
CA PRO A 136 -12.62 -10.55 12.10
C PRO A 136 -11.76 -11.51 12.92
N LYS A 137 -10.87 -12.24 12.24
CA LYS A 137 -9.91 -13.18 12.83
C LYS A 137 -8.63 -13.21 11.99
N LEU A 138 -7.53 -13.48 12.65
CA LEU A 138 -6.30 -13.92 11.99
C LEU A 138 -6.28 -15.44 11.91
N GLU A 139 -5.69 -15.94 10.84
CA GLU A 139 -5.37 -17.35 10.66
C GLU A 139 -3.94 -17.63 11.14
N LYS A 140 -3.65 -18.89 11.46
CA LYS A 140 -2.29 -19.30 11.81
C LYS A 140 -1.32 -18.92 10.67
N GLY A 141 -0.23 -18.23 11.02
CA GLY A 141 0.75 -17.73 10.06
C GLY A 141 0.46 -16.35 9.47
N ASP A 142 -0.70 -15.74 9.78
CA ASP A 142 -0.89 -14.32 9.49
C ASP A 142 -0.04 -13.48 10.48
N LEU A 143 0.64 -12.45 9.98
CA LEU A 143 1.41 -11.51 10.80
C LEU A 143 0.51 -10.72 11.74
N ALA A 144 1.08 -10.29 12.87
CA ALA A 144 0.40 -9.47 13.85
C ALA A 144 -0.19 -8.19 13.20
N PRO A 145 -1.32 -7.68 13.73
CA PRO A 145 -1.91 -6.43 13.26
C PRO A 145 -0.96 -5.25 13.44
N VAL A 146 -0.99 -4.31 12.49
CA VAL A 146 -0.16 -3.10 12.55
C VAL A 146 -1.02 -1.88 12.88
N LEU A 147 -0.59 -1.10 13.87
CA LEU A 147 -1.05 0.27 14.09
C LEU A 147 -0.17 1.22 13.31
N ASP A 148 -0.69 1.81 12.24
CA ASP A 148 -0.01 2.85 11.48
C ASP A 148 -0.37 4.23 12.09
N ILE A 149 0.63 4.92 12.66
CA ILE A 149 0.48 6.24 13.25
C ILE A 149 1.57 7.20 12.78
N GLU A 150 1.16 8.20 12.00
CA GLU A 150 2.09 9.18 11.42
C GLU A 150 1.72 10.64 11.69
N MET A 151 0.61 10.86 12.39
CA MET A 151 0.01 12.18 12.56
C MET A 151 -0.19 12.53 14.02
N TYR A 152 0.11 13.77 14.40
CA TYR A 152 -0.12 14.27 15.75
C TYR A 152 -1.60 14.62 16.00
N GLY A 153 -2.29 15.12 14.97
CA GLY A 153 -3.60 15.76 15.14
C GLY A 153 -3.54 17.01 16.03
N SER A 154 -4.69 17.42 16.56
CA SER A 154 -4.84 18.61 17.42
C SER A 154 -4.95 18.29 18.91
N ILE A 155 -4.80 17.02 19.31
CA ILE A 155 -4.95 16.58 20.70
C ILE A 155 -3.63 16.66 21.47
N HIS A 156 -3.72 16.80 22.80
CA HIS A 156 -2.54 16.82 23.67
C HIS A 156 -1.73 15.50 23.53
N ARG A 157 -0.40 15.60 23.49
CA ARG A 157 0.50 14.46 23.24
C ARG A 157 0.30 13.30 24.22
N GLY A 158 0.11 13.60 25.51
CA GLY A 158 -0.15 12.58 26.53
C GLY A 158 -1.47 11.83 26.27
N THR A 159 -2.50 12.54 25.79
CA THR A 159 -3.78 11.93 25.41
C THR A 159 -3.62 11.04 24.18
N LEU A 160 -2.86 11.48 23.16
CA LEU A 160 -2.56 10.66 22.00
C LEU A 160 -1.86 9.37 22.40
N LYS A 161 -0.79 9.43 23.20
CA LYS A 161 -0.09 8.24 23.71
C LYS A 161 -1.03 7.27 24.43
N LYS A 162 -1.90 7.79 25.30
CA LYS A 162 -2.90 6.97 26.01
C LYS A 162 -3.86 6.28 25.04
N ASN A 163 -4.32 6.98 24.01
CA ASN A 163 -5.22 6.43 23.01
C ASN A 163 -4.53 5.39 22.13
N LEU A 164 -3.29 5.63 21.69
CA LEU A 164 -2.49 4.63 20.96
C LEU A 164 -2.29 3.37 21.79
N LYS A 165 -1.91 3.52 23.06
CA LYS A 165 -1.75 2.38 23.98
C LYS A 165 -3.06 1.61 24.15
N ARG A 166 -4.19 2.30 24.25
CA ARG A 166 -5.52 1.68 24.33
C ARG A 166 -5.83 0.87 23.07
N TRP A 167 -5.57 1.40 21.88
CA TRP A 167 -5.75 0.68 20.62
C TRP A 167 -4.94 -0.63 20.62
N LEU A 168 -3.64 -0.53 20.95
CA LEU A 168 -2.74 -1.69 20.98
C LEU A 168 -3.21 -2.77 21.95
N VAL A 169 -3.63 -2.39 23.17
CA VAL A 169 -4.15 -3.34 24.17
C VAL A 169 -5.44 -4.02 23.70
N LEU A 170 -6.37 -3.28 23.08
CA LEU A 170 -7.63 -3.84 22.61
C LEU A 170 -7.41 -4.82 21.45
N VAL A 171 -6.49 -4.50 20.54
CA VAL A 171 -6.12 -5.36 19.40
C VAL A 171 -5.38 -6.61 19.88
N GLU A 172 -4.40 -6.46 20.76
CA GLU A 172 -3.69 -7.59 21.39
C GLU A 172 -4.66 -8.55 22.08
N LYS A 173 -5.64 -8.00 22.82
CA LYS A 173 -6.70 -8.77 23.49
C LYS A 173 -7.58 -9.54 22.49
N HIS A 174 -7.94 -8.93 21.36
CA HIS A 174 -8.80 -9.57 20.36
C HIS A 174 -8.09 -10.70 19.60
N TYR A 175 -6.86 -10.46 19.14
CA TYR A 175 -6.16 -11.41 18.29
C TYR A 175 -5.26 -12.40 19.06
N GLY A 176 -4.90 -12.08 20.31
CA GLY A 176 -3.99 -12.88 21.12
C GLY A 176 -2.56 -12.92 20.58
N VAL A 177 -2.13 -11.85 19.89
CA VAL A 177 -0.76 -11.64 19.39
C VAL A 177 -0.40 -10.17 19.56
N THR A 178 0.85 -9.89 19.93
CA THR A 178 1.36 -8.53 20.16
C THR A 178 1.34 -7.72 18.85
N PRO A 179 0.56 -6.62 18.75
CA PRO A 179 0.51 -5.80 17.55
C PRO A 179 1.82 -5.07 17.27
N ILE A 180 2.07 -4.76 16.01
CA ILE A 180 3.23 -4.01 15.51
C ILE A 180 2.84 -2.52 15.46
N ILE A 181 3.80 -1.62 15.73
CA ILE A 181 3.61 -0.19 15.51
C ILE A 181 4.38 0.23 14.26
N TYR A 182 3.68 0.78 13.28
CA TYR A 182 4.28 1.48 12.16
C TYR A 182 4.27 2.99 12.39
N THR A 183 5.38 3.65 12.06
CA THR A 183 5.48 5.11 12.04
C THR A 183 6.69 5.58 11.22
N ASN A 184 6.72 6.86 10.84
CA ASN A 184 7.94 7.47 10.33
C ASN A 184 8.92 7.85 11.47
N TYR A 185 10.22 7.87 11.14
CA TYR A 185 11.30 8.17 12.08
C TYR A 185 11.14 9.50 12.83
N GLY A 186 10.57 10.53 12.19
CA GLY A 186 10.31 11.82 12.83
C GLY A 186 9.31 11.69 13.97
N PHE A 187 8.14 11.11 13.69
CA PHE A 187 7.10 10.88 14.69
C PHE A 187 7.58 9.96 15.82
N TYR A 188 8.29 8.88 15.49
CA TYR A 188 8.89 7.97 16.48
C TYR A 188 9.68 8.73 17.55
N LYS A 189 10.65 9.55 17.14
CA LYS A 189 11.53 10.30 18.05
C LYS A 189 10.77 11.21 19.02
N HIS A 190 9.66 11.78 18.56
CA HIS A 190 8.89 12.74 19.35
C HIS A 190 7.81 12.09 20.23
N MET A 191 7.32 10.90 19.88
CA MET A 191 6.13 10.33 20.50
C MET A 191 6.32 8.94 21.10
N LEU A 192 7.20 8.09 20.55
CA LEU A 192 7.17 6.65 20.81
C LEU A 192 8.44 6.08 21.47
N THR A 193 9.36 6.93 21.93
CA THR A 193 10.60 6.52 22.64
C THR A 193 10.40 6.12 24.10
N GLY A 194 9.18 6.26 24.63
CA GLY A 194 8.85 5.94 26.02
C GLY A 194 8.76 4.44 26.29
N ASN A 195 9.00 4.03 27.54
CA ASN A 195 8.94 2.62 27.97
C ASN A 195 7.58 1.97 27.70
N GLU A 196 6.49 2.74 27.62
CA GLU A 196 5.14 2.25 27.41
C GLU A 196 4.93 1.53 26.05
N PHE A 197 5.82 1.77 25.07
CA PHE A 197 5.75 1.18 23.73
C PHE A 197 6.83 0.12 23.45
N LYS A 198 7.84 -0.04 24.32
CA LYS A 198 9.00 -0.93 24.08
C LYS A 198 8.66 -2.41 23.85
N LYS A 199 7.50 -2.87 24.32
CA LYS A 199 7.09 -4.27 24.14
C LYS A 199 6.52 -4.59 22.76
N TYR A 200 6.19 -3.57 21.96
CA TYR A 200 5.59 -3.76 20.65
C TYR A 200 6.69 -3.76 19.59
N PRO A 201 6.68 -4.72 18.64
CA PRO A 201 7.56 -4.66 17.49
C PRO A 201 7.39 -3.35 16.73
N LEU A 202 8.48 -2.83 16.20
CA LEU A 202 8.55 -1.51 15.60
C LEU A 202 8.88 -1.61 14.12
N TRP A 203 7.98 -1.06 13.31
CA TRP A 203 8.16 -0.86 11.88
C TRP A 203 8.41 0.62 11.59
N ILE A 204 9.63 0.97 11.19
CA ILE A 204 10.02 2.37 10.93
C ILE A 204 10.09 2.67 9.44
N ALA A 205 9.45 3.76 9.02
CA ALA A 205 9.72 4.38 7.73
C ALA A 205 10.86 5.40 7.84
N HIS A 206 11.94 5.17 7.07
CA HIS A 206 13.03 6.14 6.91
C HIS A 206 13.81 5.93 5.62
N TYR A 207 13.54 6.74 4.59
CA TYR A 207 14.11 6.55 3.24
C TYR A 207 15.42 7.30 2.99
N LYS A 208 15.92 8.05 3.98
CA LYS A 208 17.07 8.97 3.85
C LYS A 208 18.32 8.46 4.56
N THR A 209 18.36 7.18 4.89
CA THR A 209 19.49 6.53 5.56
C THR A 209 19.86 5.25 4.82
N PRO A 210 21.15 4.96 4.58
CA PRO A 210 21.56 3.71 3.95
C PRO A 210 21.52 2.52 4.93
N ASP A 211 21.64 2.80 6.23
CA ASP A 211 21.51 1.84 7.32
C ASP A 211 20.69 2.48 8.44
N LEU A 212 19.64 1.79 8.89
CA LEU A 212 18.79 2.26 9.99
C LEU A 212 19.46 2.10 11.35
N ASN A 213 20.42 1.18 11.50
CA ASN A 213 21.16 0.97 12.75
C ASN A 213 22.00 2.19 13.16
N GLU A 214 22.38 3.05 12.22
CA GLU A 214 22.99 4.36 12.52
C GLU A 214 22.06 5.33 13.27
N LYS A 215 20.74 5.12 13.17
CA LYS A 215 19.70 6.00 13.74
C LYS A 215 18.99 5.36 14.92
N LEU A 216 18.86 4.04 14.92
CA LEU A 216 18.03 3.33 15.86
C LEU A 216 18.58 1.93 16.16
N THR A 217 18.80 1.64 17.44
CA THR A 217 19.35 0.35 17.88
C THR A 217 18.31 -0.77 17.89
N THR A 218 17.02 -0.43 17.98
CA THR A 218 15.90 -1.38 18.14
C THR A 218 14.80 -1.09 17.14
N TRP A 219 14.57 -2.02 16.23
CA TRP A 219 13.50 -2.02 15.22
C TRP A 219 13.36 -3.43 14.67
N ASP A 220 12.21 -3.75 14.09
CA ASP A 220 11.87 -5.09 13.59
C ASP A 220 11.64 -5.06 12.07
N PHE A 221 10.95 -4.02 11.58
CA PHE A 221 10.78 -3.78 10.15
C PHE A 221 11.28 -2.39 9.78
N TRP A 222 11.83 -2.26 8.57
CA TRP A 222 12.26 -0.99 8.01
C TRP A 222 11.68 -0.80 6.61
N GLN A 223 10.79 0.18 6.48
CA GLN A 223 10.37 0.68 5.18
C GLN A 223 11.45 1.64 4.67
N HIS A 224 12.25 1.16 3.72
CA HIS A 224 13.46 1.85 3.26
C HIS A 224 13.24 2.57 1.93
N SER A 225 12.15 2.28 1.22
CA SER A 225 11.82 2.96 -0.03
C SER A 225 10.32 2.99 -0.29
N ASP A 226 9.86 4.07 -0.93
CA ASP A 226 8.52 4.28 -1.50
C ASP A 226 8.52 4.17 -3.04
N ARG A 227 9.64 3.76 -3.63
CA ARG A 227 9.88 3.78 -5.09
C ARG A 227 10.16 2.40 -5.69
N GLY A 228 9.94 1.33 -4.93
CA GLY A 228 10.12 -0.05 -5.40
C GLY A 228 9.26 -0.35 -6.63
N ARG A 229 9.73 -1.26 -7.48
CA ARG A 229 8.99 -1.81 -8.62
C ARG A 229 8.87 -3.31 -8.45
N VAL A 230 7.64 -3.83 -8.41
CA VAL A 230 7.40 -5.26 -8.25
C VAL A 230 6.52 -5.77 -9.38
N SER A 231 6.94 -6.86 -10.04
CA SER A 231 6.16 -7.53 -11.08
C SER A 231 4.77 -7.85 -10.53
N GLY A 232 3.73 -7.59 -11.33
CA GLY A 232 2.33 -7.67 -10.88
C GLY A 232 1.77 -6.39 -10.25
N ILE A 233 2.60 -5.39 -9.93
CA ILE A 233 2.18 -4.09 -9.40
C ILE A 233 2.48 -2.98 -10.41
N ARG A 234 1.45 -2.20 -10.75
CA ARG A 234 1.63 -1.01 -11.61
C ARG A 234 2.08 0.18 -10.78
N GLY A 235 3.17 0.82 -11.22
CA GLY A 235 3.73 1.98 -10.52
C GLY A 235 4.66 1.57 -9.37
N SER A 236 4.83 2.50 -8.43
CA SER A 236 5.71 2.33 -7.27
C SER A 236 5.01 1.60 -6.12
N VAL A 237 5.81 0.88 -5.33
CA VAL A 237 5.38 0.20 -4.11
C VAL A 237 6.39 0.41 -3.01
N ASP A 238 5.87 0.51 -1.78
CA ASP A 238 6.67 0.60 -0.57
C ASP A 238 7.41 -0.72 -0.32
N PHE A 239 8.70 -0.63 0.01
CA PHE A 239 9.59 -1.78 0.14
C PHE A 239 10.22 -1.83 1.52
N ASN A 240 10.21 -3.03 2.09
CA ASN A 240 10.51 -3.29 3.48
C ASN A 240 11.56 -4.39 3.62
N VAL A 241 12.32 -4.30 4.69
CA VAL A 241 13.12 -5.41 5.22
C VAL A 241 12.67 -5.75 6.64
N PHE A 242 12.88 -7.00 7.05
CA PHE A 242 12.73 -7.45 8.42
C PHE A 242 14.10 -7.75 9.04
N LYS A 243 14.29 -7.36 10.29
CA LYS A 243 15.52 -7.57 11.06
C LYS A 243 15.43 -8.89 11.84
N GLY A 244 15.88 -9.96 11.21
CA GLY A 244 15.90 -11.30 11.78
C GLY A 244 15.77 -12.36 10.69
N ASP A 245 15.69 -13.61 11.12
CA ASP A 245 15.47 -14.74 10.22
C ASP A 245 13.97 -15.10 10.09
N PHE A 246 13.69 -16.19 9.37
CA PHE A 246 12.32 -16.64 9.14
C PHE A 246 11.62 -17.17 10.39
N ASP A 247 12.37 -17.69 11.37
CA ASP A 247 11.82 -18.13 12.65
C ASP A 247 11.44 -16.91 13.51
N ASP A 248 12.29 -15.88 13.56
CA ASP A 248 11.98 -14.60 14.19
C ASP A 248 10.70 -13.97 13.61
N LEU A 249 10.55 -13.98 12.28
CA LEU A 249 9.35 -13.47 11.60
C LEU A 249 8.10 -14.28 11.98
N LYS A 250 8.21 -15.61 12.08
CA LYS A 250 7.11 -16.49 12.52
C LYS A 250 6.72 -16.25 13.98
N ASP A 251 7.60 -15.68 14.81
CA ASP A 251 7.26 -15.29 16.18
C ASP A 251 6.34 -14.09 16.27
N LEU A 252 6.29 -13.28 15.21
CA LEU A 252 5.32 -12.19 15.08
C LEU A 252 3.99 -12.64 14.47
N CYS A 253 3.82 -13.92 14.16
CA CYS A 253 2.60 -14.44 13.57
C CYS A 253 1.59 -14.94 14.61
N LYS A 254 0.31 -14.95 14.22
CA LYS A 254 -0.71 -15.70 14.93
C LYS A 254 -0.32 -17.18 14.96
N LYS A 255 -0.25 -17.74 16.18
CA LYS A 255 0.09 -19.14 16.45
C LYS A 255 -1.10 -20.07 16.27
#